data_AF-F6HLS4-F1
#
_entry.id   AF-F6HLS4-F1
#
_cell.length_a   1.000
_cell.length_b   1.000
_cell.length_c   1.000
_cell.angle_alpha   90.00
_cell.angle_beta   90.00
_cell.angle_gamma   90.00
#
_symmetry.space_group_name_H-M   'P 1'
#
loop_
_entity.id
_entity.type
_entity.pdbx_description
1 polymer ?
#
loop_
_entity_poly.entity_id
_entity_poly.type
_entity_poly.pdbx_seq_one_letter_code
_entity_poly.pdbx_strand_id
1 'polypeptide(L)'
;MLGTTLNYISMRILGVGPDDKAVAAGRKWILDHGGATYSPSWGKCYLSVFGLYEWSGCNPLPPEFWLFPSFLPMHPDKMWCYSRTVYMPMSYLYGTRFQAPITDLVLQLREEMHTEPYHEIDWAKARILCAKEDYYYPHSLIQDVFWGALYHFGEPILKRWPASKIRETAVKKAIEIIHWEDENSRYMTPGCVHKAFHMMAVWAENPDSNSDAFKHHLARIPDYLWLAEDGMKVQSFGSQLWDTSFCIQAILESGMVEEYGTTLKKGHDFVKLSQCQENPSGDYRSRYRHFSKGA
;
A
#
# COMPACT_ATOMS: atom_id res chain seq x y z
N MET A 1 15.94 -5.20 -4.33
CA MET A 1 16.12 -4.30 -3.15
C MET A 1 14.89 -4.33 -2.25
N LEU A 2 13.69 -4.09 -2.77
CA LEU A 2 12.43 -4.03 -2.01
C LEU A 2 12.22 -5.20 -1.04
N GLY A 3 12.29 -6.43 -1.57
CA GLY A 3 12.06 -7.64 -0.79
C GLY A 3 13.05 -7.78 0.37
N THR A 4 14.35 -7.69 0.09
CA THR A 4 15.39 -7.82 1.11
C THR A 4 15.27 -6.75 2.19
N THR A 5 15.11 -5.48 1.81
CA THR A 5 15.01 -4.37 2.76
C THR A 5 13.80 -4.49 3.67
N LEU A 6 12.60 -4.76 3.12
CA LEU A 6 11.38 -4.85 3.93
C LEU A 6 11.35 -6.10 4.81
N ASN A 7 11.88 -7.23 4.34
CA ASN A 7 11.99 -8.43 5.18
C ASN A 7 13.06 -8.29 6.26
N TYR A 8 14.19 -7.63 5.95
CA TYR A 8 15.21 -7.29 6.95
C TYR A 8 14.60 -6.46 8.08
N ILE A 9 13.90 -5.37 7.73
CA ILE A 9 13.23 -4.52 8.72
C ILE A 9 12.20 -5.31 9.51
N SER A 10 11.39 -6.14 8.86
CA SER A 10 10.40 -7.00 9.53
C SER A 10 11.07 -7.93 10.56
N MET A 11 12.19 -8.57 10.22
CA MET A 11 12.94 -9.41 11.16
C MET A 11 13.46 -8.61 12.36
N ARG A 12 13.98 -7.40 12.13
CA ARG A 12 14.48 -6.52 13.20
C ARG A 12 13.34 -6.04 14.11
N ILE A 13 12.17 -5.71 13.55
CA ILE A 13 10.95 -5.37 14.31
C ILE A 13 10.47 -6.56 15.16
N LEU A 14 10.55 -7.77 14.62
CA LEU A 14 10.20 -9.02 15.32
C LEU A 14 11.25 -9.45 16.36
N GLY A 15 12.30 -8.63 16.58
CA GLY A 15 13.28 -8.83 17.65
C GLY A 15 14.49 -9.68 17.27
N VAL A 16 14.68 -10.04 15.99
CA VAL A 16 15.88 -10.75 15.54
C VAL A 16 17.07 -9.79 15.55
N GLY A 17 18.16 -10.17 16.22
CA GLY A 17 19.38 -9.36 16.38
C GLY A 17 20.17 -9.14 15.08
N PRO A 18 21.06 -8.13 15.03
CA PRO A 18 21.86 -7.81 13.84
C PRO A 18 22.92 -8.88 13.51
N ASP A 19 23.30 -9.69 14.49
CA ASP A 19 24.30 -10.75 14.36
C ASP A 19 23.70 -12.10 13.92
N ASP A 20 22.37 -12.18 13.80
CA ASP A 20 21.73 -13.36 13.22
C ASP A 20 22.23 -13.58 11.78
N LYS A 21 22.46 -14.83 11.40
CA LYS A 21 23.06 -15.18 10.10
C LYS A 21 22.25 -14.65 8.92
N ALA A 22 20.92 -14.74 8.97
CA ALA A 22 20.06 -14.29 7.87
C ALA A 22 19.98 -12.76 7.83
N VAL A 23 19.90 -12.11 8.99
CA VAL A 23 19.93 -10.65 9.12
C VAL A 23 21.26 -10.11 8.60
N ALA A 24 22.40 -10.63 9.06
CA ALA A 24 23.72 -10.21 8.60
C ALA A 24 23.91 -10.38 7.08
N ALA A 25 23.42 -11.50 6.51
CA ALA A 25 23.43 -11.72 5.07
C ALA A 25 22.54 -10.72 4.32
N GLY A 26 21.34 -10.44 4.83
CA GLY A 26 20.43 -9.44 4.29
C GLY A 26 21.03 -8.03 4.30
N ARG A 27 21.62 -7.62 5.43
CA ARG A 27 22.33 -6.34 5.57
C ARG A 27 23.45 -6.22 4.55
N LYS A 28 24.31 -7.24 4.47
CA LYS A 28 25.41 -7.27 3.50
C LYS A 28 24.87 -7.11 2.08
N TRP A 29 23.84 -7.87 1.72
CA TRP A 29 23.23 -7.77 0.39
C TRP A 29 22.67 -6.37 0.12
N ILE A 30 21.97 -5.75 1.09
CA ILE A 30 21.44 -4.38 0.96
C ILE A 30 22.57 -3.39 0.67
N LEU A 31 23.65 -3.43 1.47
CA LEU A 31 24.79 -2.52 1.32
C LEU A 31 25.57 -2.75 0.01
N ASP A 32 25.79 -4.00 -0.38
CA ASP A 32 26.46 -4.37 -1.64
C ASP A 32 25.69 -3.86 -2.88
N HIS A 33 24.39 -3.57 -2.76
CA HIS A 33 23.52 -3.07 -3.83
C HIS A 33 23.16 -1.58 -3.66
N GLY A 34 23.97 -0.81 -2.92
CA GLY A 34 23.84 0.64 -2.80
C GLY A 34 23.00 1.12 -1.61
N GLY A 35 22.56 0.21 -0.74
CA GLY A 35 21.78 0.53 0.45
C GLY A 35 20.29 0.79 0.17
N ALA A 36 19.55 1.12 1.23
CA ALA A 36 18.11 1.34 1.15
C ALA A 36 17.70 2.54 0.27
N THR A 37 18.63 3.43 -0.09
CA THR A 37 18.44 4.53 -1.06
C THR A 37 17.99 4.02 -2.45
N TYR A 38 18.38 2.79 -2.82
CA TYR A 38 18.00 2.12 -4.07
C TYR A 38 16.67 1.33 -4.00
N SER A 39 15.93 1.41 -2.89
CA SER A 39 14.60 0.80 -2.80
C SER A 39 13.67 1.40 -3.87
N PRO A 40 12.77 0.64 -4.52
CA PRO A 40 11.81 1.20 -5.46
C PRO A 40 10.76 2.07 -4.75
N SER A 41 9.98 2.83 -5.52
CA SER A 41 9.08 3.89 -5.02
C SER A 41 8.16 3.47 -3.86
N TRP A 42 7.56 2.28 -3.92
CA TRP A 42 6.71 1.76 -2.85
C TRP A 42 7.50 1.47 -1.58
N GLY A 43 8.70 0.91 -1.73
CA GLY A 43 9.64 0.71 -0.62
C GLY A 43 10.02 2.03 0.04
N LYS A 44 10.37 3.05 -0.76
CA LYS A 44 10.68 4.39 -0.22
C LYS A 44 9.52 4.96 0.60
N CYS A 45 8.27 4.77 0.16
CA CYS A 45 7.10 5.21 0.91
C CYS A 45 6.98 4.52 2.29
N TYR A 46 7.11 3.18 2.34
CA TYR A 46 7.14 2.45 3.62
C TYR A 46 8.28 2.93 4.52
N LEU A 47 9.49 3.08 3.96
CA LEU A 47 10.66 3.53 4.71
C LEU A 47 10.47 4.96 5.24
N SER A 48 9.85 5.85 4.47
CA SER A 48 9.56 7.22 4.92
C SER A 48 8.53 7.28 6.02
N VAL A 49 7.46 6.47 5.93
CA VAL A 49 6.48 6.36 7.02
C VAL A 49 7.16 5.83 8.28
N PHE A 50 8.05 4.84 8.17
CA PHE A 50 8.75 4.25 9.31
C PHE A 50 9.91 5.11 9.85
N GLY A 51 10.35 6.14 9.12
CA GLY A 51 11.42 7.05 9.53
C GLY A 51 12.83 6.62 9.12
N LEU A 52 12.98 5.74 8.14
CA LEU A 52 14.28 5.27 7.62
C LEU A 52 14.72 5.97 6.33
N TYR A 53 13.90 6.90 5.82
CA TYR A 53 14.10 7.52 4.52
C TYR A 53 13.38 8.88 4.48
N GLU A 54 14.03 9.95 4.05
CA GLU A 54 13.38 11.26 3.98
C GLU A 54 12.37 11.35 2.82
N TRP A 55 11.20 11.94 3.06
CA TRP A 55 10.19 12.14 2.02
C TRP A 55 10.68 12.96 0.81
N SER A 56 11.75 13.76 0.97
CA SER A 56 12.42 14.47 -0.13
C SER A 56 13.09 13.52 -1.12
N GLY A 57 13.45 12.30 -0.72
CA GLY A 57 13.96 11.28 -1.63
C GLY A 57 12.89 10.39 -2.24
N CYS A 58 11.62 10.77 -2.16
CA CYS A 58 10.54 10.11 -2.90
C CYS A 58 10.20 10.93 -4.14
N ASN A 59 9.81 10.24 -5.23
CA ASN A 59 9.13 10.96 -6.32
C ASN A 59 7.81 11.51 -5.77
N PRO A 60 7.38 12.71 -6.20
CA PRO A 60 6.16 13.29 -5.66
C PRO A 60 4.96 12.36 -5.78
N LEU A 61 4.20 12.21 -4.70
CA LEU A 61 2.92 11.50 -4.67
C LEU A 61 1.81 12.54 -4.39
N PRO A 62 1.51 13.43 -5.35
CA PRO A 62 0.73 14.63 -5.09
C PRO A 62 -0.73 14.28 -4.76
N PRO A 63 -1.25 14.60 -3.56
CA PRO A 63 -2.66 14.42 -3.27
C PRO A 63 -3.56 15.27 -4.19
N GLU A 64 -3.05 16.38 -4.75
CA GLU A 64 -3.79 17.26 -5.65
C GLU A 64 -4.34 16.55 -6.89
N PHE A 65 -3.76 15.40 -7.24
CA PHE A 65 -4.25 14.50 -8.27
C PHE A 65 -5.73 14.10 -8.08
N TRP A 66 -6.21 13.98 -6.84
CA TRP A 66 -7.60 13.64 -6.53
C TRP A 66 -8.59 14.78 -6.81
N LEU A 67 -8.09 15.99 -7.07
CA LEU A 67 -8.91 17.16 -7.40
C LEU A 67 -9.06 17.39 -8.91
N PHE A 68 -8.46 16.54 -9.74
CA PHE A 68 -8.53 16.70 -11.19
C PHE A 68 -9.97 16.64 -11.69
N PRO A 69 -10.34 17.44 -12.72
CA PRO A 69 -11.63 17.30 -13.39
C PRO A 69 -11.78 15.97 -14.12
N SER A 70 -12.99 15.41 -14.13
CA SER A 70 -13.31 14.11 -14.74
C SER A 70 -13.04 14.01 -16.24
N PHE A 71 -13.07 15.14 -16.97
CA PHE A 71 -12.79 15.16 -18.40
C PHE A 71 -11.31 14.91 -18.73
N LEU A 72 -10.38 15.16 -17.80
CA LEU A 72 -8.95 14.93 -18.03
C LEU A 72 -8.63 13.43 -18.19
N PRO A 73 -7.70 13.05 -19.08
CA PRO A 73 -7.33 11.65 -19.30
C PRO A 73 -6.69 11.02 -18.05
N MET A 74 -6.00 11.83 -17.25
CA MET A 74 -5.36 11.39 -16.01
C MET A 74 -6.27 11.45 -14.78
N HIS A 75 -7.59 11.58 -14.96
CA HIS A 75 -8.49 11.58 -13.81
C HIS A 75 -8.43 10.24 -13.03
N PRO A 76 -8.42 10.24 -11.69
CA PRO A 76 -8.29 9.02 -10.88
C PRO A 76 -9.28 7.89 -11.22
N ASP A 77 -10.50 8.22 -11.62
CA ASP A 77 -11.54 7.25 -12.01
C ASP A 77 -11.14 6.39 -13.24
N LYS A 78 -10.29 6.94 -14.11
CA LYS A 78 -9.80 6.26 -15.32
C LYS A 78 -8.59 5.37 -15.04
N MET A 79 -8.03 5.42 -13.83
CA MET A 79 -6.95 4.53 -13.43
C MET A 79 -7.49 3.17 -13.01
N TRP A 80 -6.67 2.14 -13.22
CA TRP A 80 -6.94 0.81 -12.68
C TRP A 80 -7.21 0.87 -11.17
N CYS A 81 -8.24 0.13 -10.73
CA CYS A 81 -8.76 0.22 -9.36
C CYS A 81 -7.69 -0.03 -8.30
N TYR A 82 -6.90 -1.09 -8.47
CA TYR A 82 -5.80 -1.40 -7.55
C TYR A 82 -4.80 -0.26 -7.43
N SER A 83 -4.39 0.34 -8.56
CA SER A 83 -3.45 1.46 -8.54
C SER A 83 -4.03 2.65 -7.77
N ARG A 84 -5.24 3.12 -8.11
CA ARG A 84 -5.79 4.31 -7.45
C ARG A 84 -6.00 4.10 -5.95
N THR A 85 -6.43 2.91 -5.53
CA THR A 85 -6.70 2.65 -4.11
C THR A 85 -5.42 2.45 -3.30
N VAL A 86 -4.29 2.03 -3.89
CA VAL A 86 -2.99 2.06 -3.19
C VAL A 86 -2.44 3.48 -3.13
N TYR A 87 -2.45 4.21 -4.25
CA TYR A 87 -1.82 5.53 -4.34
C TYR A 87 -2.56 6.59 -3.51
N MET A 88 -3.85 6.40 -3.21
CA MET A 88 -4.62 7.33 -2.38
C MET A 88 -4.06 7.50 -0.96
N PRO A 89 -3.97 6.46 -0.12
CA PRO A 89 -3.35 6.58 1.20
C PRO A 89 -1.85 6.92 1.11
N MET A 90 -1.12 6.44 0.10
CA MET A 90 0.29 6.85 -0.09
C MET A 90 0.42 8.36 -0.31
N SER A 91 -0.47 8.95 -1.13
CA SER A 91 -0.48 10.39 -1.39
C SER A 91 -0.93 11.20 -0.18
N TYR A 92 -1.81 10.65 0.67
CA TYR A 92 -2.17 11.26 1.95
C TYR A 92 -0.95 11.32 2.87
N LEU A 93 -0.29 10.18 3.10
CA LEU A 93 0.91 10.07 3.93
C LEU A 93 2.06 10.95 3.42
N TYR A 94 2.26 10.99 2.10
CA TYR A 94 3.19 11.92 1.47
C TYR A 94 2.75 13.36 1.71
N GLY A 95 1.50 13.72 1.39
CA GLY A 95 0.97 15.08 1.50
C GLY A 95 1.08 15.68 2.91
N THR A 96 0.85 14.86 3.95
CA THR A 96 1.02 15.22 5.36
C THR A 96 2.45 15.06 5.87
N ARG A 97 3.33 14.43 5.07
CA ARG A 97 4.71 14.07 5.44
C ARG A 97 4.75 13.26 6.74
N PHE A 98 3.77 12.38 6.91
CA PHE A 98 3.67 11.57 8.12
C PHE A 98 4.93 10.71 8.30
N GLN A 99 5.42 10.67 9.53
CA GLN A 99 6.54 9.85 9.94
C GLN A 99 6.27 9.33 11.35
N ALA A 100 6.50 8.05 11.55
CA ALA A 100 6.45 7.44 12.87
C ALA A 100 7.52 8.04 13.81
N PRO A 101 7.32 7.94 15.13
CA PRO A 101 8.33 8.33 16.12
C PRO A 101 9.67 7.62 15.87
N ILE A 102 10.77 8.38 16.00
CA ILE A 102 12.12 7.81 15.89
C ILE A 102 12.46 7.08 17.19
N THR A 103 12.55 5.75 17.11
CA THR A 103 12.94 4.88 18.23
C THR A 103 14.42 4.48 18.11
N ASP A 104 14.98 3.88 19.15
CA ASP A 104 16.35 3.33 19.11
C ASP A 104 16.54 2.31 17.98
N LEU A 105 15.50 1.51 17.69
CA LEU A 105 15.50 0.58 16.56
C LEU A 105 15.61 1.33 15.23
N VAL A 106 14.88 2.43 15.06
CA VAL A 106 14.96 3.25 13.84
C VAL A 106 16.36 3.85 13.67
N LEU A 107 16.98 4.31 14.76
CA LEU A 107 18.35 4.83 14.72
C LEU A 107 19.36 3.75 14.31
N GLN A 108 19.28 2.55 14.91
CA GLN A 108 20.12 1.41 14.52
C GLN A 108 19.92 1.05 13.04
N LEU A 109 18.67 0.94 12.59
CA LEU A 109 18.36 0.60 11.21
C LEU A 109 18.90 1.64 10.20
N ARG A 110 18.91 2.93 10.55
CA ARG A 110 19.52 3.98 9.71
C ARG A 110 21.03 3.75 9.54
N GLU A 111 21.73 3.27 10.56
CA GLU A 111 23.15 2.91 10.48
C GLU A 111 23.37 1.59 9.72
N GLU A 112 22.46 0.63 9.87
CA GLU A 112 22.59 -0.71 9.29
C GLU A 112 22.34 -0.75 7.77
N MET A 113 21.45 0.09 7.23
CA MET A 113 20.90 -0.09 5.88
C MET A 113 21.35 0.93 4.83
N HIS A 114 22.09 1.96 5.23
CA HIS A 114 22.59 3.00 4.32
C HIS A 114 24.11 2.91 4.19
N THR A 115 24.63 3.17 2.99
CA THR A 115 26.07 3.13 2.70
C THR A 115 26.82 4.38 3.16
N GLU A 116 26.09 5.47 3.39
CA GLU A 116 26.59 6.77 3.83
C GLU A 116 25.88 7.15 5.14
N PRO A 117 26.49 7.99 6.00
CA PRO A 117 25.83 8.50 7.19
C PRO A 117 24.47 9.13 6.85
N TYR A 118 23.41 8.77 7.59
CA TYR A 118 22.02 9.14 7.26
C TYR A 118 21.80 10.65 6.98
N HIS A 119 22.52 11.51 7.70
CA HIS A 119 22.41 12.96 7.59
C HIS A 119 23.18 13.56 6.39
N GLU A 120 24.07 12.80 5.77
CA GLU A 120 24.86 13.21 4.60
C GLU A 120 24.20 12.77 3.28
N ILE A 121 23.21 11.87 3.33
CA ILE A 121 22.52 11.35 2.15
C ILE A 121 21.85 12.49 1.37
N ASP A 122 22.19 12.61 0.09
CA ASP A 122 21.50 13.48 -0.85
C ASP A 122 20.17 12.86 -1.28
N TRP A 123 19.13 13.09 -0.47
CA TRP A 123 17.80 12.54 -0.70
C TRP A 123 17.22 12.96 -2.06
N ALA A 124 17.50 14.18 -2.54
CA ALA A 124 17.00 14.64 -3.83
C ALA A 124 17.53 13.80 -5.00
N LYS A 125 18.78 13.33 -4.92
CA LYS A 125 19.34 12.35 -5.85
C LYS A 125 18.81 10.94 -5.61
N ALA A 126 18.70 10.53 -4.34
CA ALA A 126 18.20 9.20 -3.98
C ALA A 126 16.81 8.91 -4.58
N ARG A 127 15.99 9.95 -4.78
CA ARG A 127 14.69 9.91 -5.48
C ARG A 127 14.64 9.07 -6.75
N ILE A 128 15.63 9.22 -7.64
CA ILE A 128 15.66 8.54 -8.94
C ILE A 128 16.42 7.21 -8.90
N LEU A 129 17.06 6.88 -7.78
CA LEU A 129 17.76 5.61 -7.62
C LEU A 129 16.76 4.46 -7.47
N CYS A 130 17.05 3.36 -8.15
CA CYS A 130 16.34 2.09 -8.05
C CYS A 130 17.33 0.97 -8.36
N ALA A 131 17.35 -0.09 -7.55
CA ALA A 131 18.18 -1.25 -7.82
C ALA A 131 17.80 -1.89 -9.15
N LYS A 132 18.82 -2.35 -9.91
CA LYS A 132 18.63 -2.93 -11.24
C LYS A 132 17.67 -4.12 -11.21
N GLU A 133 17.75 -4.93 -10.16
CA GLU A 133 16.95 -6.14 -9.95
C GLU A 133 15.45 -5.81 -9.80
N ASP A 134 15.12 -4.62 -9.29
CA ASP A 134 13.72 -4.19 -9.10
C ASP A 134 13.21 -3.34 -10.27
N TYR A 135 14.06 -2.99 -11.24
CA TYR A 135 13.75 -2.05 -12.31
C TYR A 135 13.09 -2.72 -13.53
N TYR A 136 11.92 -3.33 -13.29
CA TYR A 136 11.18 -4.08 -14.31
C TYR A 136 10.55 -3.18 -15.39
N TYR A 137 9.98 -2.04 -15.00
CA TYR A 137 9.47 -1.03 -15.92
C TYR A 137 10.32 0.25 -15.81
N PRO A 138 11.28 0.45 -16.73
CA PRO A 138 12.10 1.65 -16.71
C PRO A 138 11.23 2.87 -17.02
N HIS A 139 11.57 3.99 -16.37
CA HIS A 139 10.93 5.26 -16.68
C HIS A 139 11.32 5.71 -18.09
N SER A 140 10.34 6.24 -18.81
CA SER A 140 10.63 6.99 -20.03
C SER A 140 11.21 8.36 -19.70
N LEU A 141 11.96 8.95 -20.64
CA LEU A 141 12.48 10.32 -20.48
C LEU A 141 11.37 11.34 -20.17
N ILE A 142 10.20 11.19 -20.80
CA ILE A 142 9.04 12.06 -20.57
C ILE A 142 8.58 11.96 -19.11
N GLN A 143 8.55 10.74 -18.56
CA GLN A 143 8.18 10.50 -17.17
C GLN A 143 9.20 11.10 -16.20
N ASP A 144 10.50 10.97 -16.48
CA ASP A 144 11.54 11.57 -15.63
C ASP A 144 11.51 13.10 -15.67
N VAL A 145 11.28 13.71 -16.84
CA VAL A 145 11.07 15.16 -16.96
C VAL A 145 9.85 15.60 -16.17
N PHE A 146 8.73 14.87 -16.28
CA PHE A 146 7.52 15.18 -15.53
C PHE A 146 7.72 15.09 -14.02
N TRP A 147 8.32 14.01 -13.52
CA TRP A 147 8.65 13.87 -12.10
C TRP A 147 9.67 14.90 -11.62
N GLY A 148 10.65 15.24 -12.45
CA GLY A 148 11.59 16.33 -12.20
C GLY A 148 10.88 17.67 -12.04
N ALA A 149 9.98 18.01 -12.97
CA ALA A 149 9.22 19.25 -12.93
C ALA A 149 8.31 19.33 -11.69
N LEU A 150 7.58 18.26 -11.38
CA LEU A 150 6.76 18.18 -10.17
C LEU A 150 7.59 18.36 -8.90
N TYR A 151 8.78 17.77 -8.83
CA TYR A 151 9.63 17.83 -7.65
C TYR A 151 10.29 19.20 -7.45
N HIS A 152 10.88 19.77 -8.52
CA HIS A 152 11.64 21.02 -8.42
C HIS A 152 10.77 22.28 -8.48
N PHE A 153 9.60 22.22 -9.11
CA PHE A 153 8.70 23.37 -9.25
C PHE A 153 7.35 23.15 -8.56
N GLY A 154 6.70 22.00 -8.81
CA GLY A 154 5.39 21.70 -8.23
C GLY A 154 5.39 21.70 -6.70
N GLU A 155 6.27 20.92 -6.08
CA GLU A 155 6.36 20.80 -4.62
C GLU A 155 6.68 22.13 -3.92
N PRO A 156 7.68 22.93 -4.33
CA PRO A 156 7.93 24.23 -3.71
C PRO A 156 6.76 25.21 -3.84
N ILE A 157 6.02 25.18 -4.95
CA ILE A 157 4.82 26.00 -5.14
C ILE A 157 3.72 25.54 -4.18
N LEU A 158 3.40 24.25 -4.17
CA LEU A 158 2.31 23.68 -3.38
C LEU A 158 2.55 23.74 -1.87
N LYS A 159 3.79 23.96 -1.42
CA LYS A 159 4.11 24.21 -0.01
C LYS A 159 3.87 25.66 0.44
N ARG A 160 3.72 26.61 -0.49
CA ARG A 160 3.60 28.04 -0.17
C ARG A 160 2.16 28.51 -0.28
N TRP A 161 1.77 29.40 0.62
CA TRP A 161 0.48 30.07 0.54
C TRP A 161 0.43 30.97 -0.73
N PRO A 162 -0.70 31.00 -1.48
CA PRO A 162 -1.98 30.35 -1.19
C PRO A 162 -2.13 28.94 -1.76
N ALA A 163 -1.17 28.45 -2.55
CA ALA A 163 -1.25 27.14 -3.22
C ALA A 163 -1.30 25.96 -2.23
N SER A 164 -0.76 26.11 -1.02
CA SER A 164 -0.91 25.13 0.06
C SER A 164 -2.35 24.78 0.42
N LYS A 165 -3.32 25.69 0.19
CA LYS A 165 -4.74 25.39 0.39
C LYS A 165 -5.27 24.30 -0.55
N ILE A 166 -4.66 24.17 -1.74
CA ILE A 166 -4.99 23.10 -2.69
C ILE A 166 -4.56 21.77 -2.08
N ARG A 167 -3.35 21.69 -1.51
CA ARG A 167 -2.85 20.51 -0.81
C ARG A 167 -3.71 20.13 0.39
N GLU A 168 -4.05 21.09 1.24
CA GLU A 168 -4.93 20.89 2.40
C GLU A 168 -6.29 20.30 1.97
N THR A 169 -6.90 20.87 0.92
CA THR A 169 -8.16 20.37 0.35
C THR A 169 -8.01 18.95 -0.20
N ALA A 170 -6.90 18.68 -0.89
CA ALA A 170 -6.64 17.39 -1.50
C ALA A 170 -6.38 16.28 -0.48
N VAL A 171 -5.61 16.57 0.57
CA VAL A 171 -5.36 15.68 1.70
C VAL A 171 -6.66 15.37 2.43
N LYS A 172 -7.50 16.37 2.69
CA LYS A 172 -8.82 16.18 3.30
C LYS A 172 -9.72 15.28 2.44
N LYS A 173 -9.79 15.53 1.13
CA LYS A 173 -10.54 14.66 0.22
C LYS A 173 -10.01 13.21 0.23
N ALA A 174 -8.69 13.03 0.25
CA ALA A 174 -8.09 11.70 0.27
C ALA A 174 -8.51 10.90 1.52
N ILE A 175 -8.41 11.49 2.71
CA ILE A 175 -8.78 10.78 3.95
C ILE A 175 -10.29 10.52 4.06
N GLU A 176 -11.13 11.42 3.56
CA GLU A 176 -12.58 11.21 3.47
C GLU A 176 -12.97 10.03 2.55
N ILE A 177 -12.21 9.79 1.48
CA ILE A 177 -12.42 8.63 0.60
C ILE A 177 -11.86 7.36 1.24
N ILE A 178 -10.71 7.43 1.92
CA ILE A 178 -10.11 6.31 2.66
C ILE A 178 -11.10 5.77 3.70
N HIS A 179 -11.61 6.62 4.60
CA HIS A 179 -12.58 6.19 5.62
C HIS A 179 -13.84 5.58 5.03
N TRP A 180 -14.36 6.15 3.94
CA TRP A 180 -15.54 5.58 3.29
C TRP A 180 -15.27 4.21 2.66
N GLU A 181 -14.11 4.02 2.04
CA GLU A 181 -13.70 2.72 1.50
C GLU A 181 -13.52 1.70 2.64
N ASP A 182 -12.94 2.14 3.76
CA ASP A 182 -12.78 1.32 4.96
C ASP A 182 -14.15 0.88 5.49
N GLU A 183 -15.10 1.79 5.69
CA GLU A 183 -16.46 1.42 6.11
C GLU A 183 -17.16 0.46 5.14
N ASN A 184 -17.10 0.73 3.83
CA ASN A 184 -17.76 -0.08 2.80
C ASN A 184 -17.15 -1.48 2.66
N SER A 185 -15.85 -1.61 2.90
CA SER A 185 -15.15 -2.89 2.90
C SER A 185 -15.13 -3.57 4.28
N ARG A 186 -15.81 -3.00 5.28
CA ARG A 186 -15.75 -3.44 6.69
C ARG A 186 -14.31 -3.53 7.20
N TYR A 187 -13.50 -2.56 6.79
CA TYR A 187 -12.10 -2.35 7.09
C TYR A 187 -11.18 -3.45 6.52
N MET A 188 -11.66 -4.27 5.59
CA MET A 188 -10.82 -5.24 4.89
C MET A 188 -9.97 -4.55 3.83
N THR A 189 -10.50 -3.55 3.11
CA THR A 189 -9.92 -2.95 1.90
C THR A 189 -9.75 -3.95 0.74
N PRO A 190 -9.37 -3.52 -0.48
CA PRO A 190 -9.26 -4.43 -1.63
C PRO A 190 -8.11 -5.45 -1.60
N GLY A 191 -7.12 -5.28 -0.72
CA GLY A 191 -6.00 -6.22 -0.61
C GLY A 191 -4.98 -5.80 0.45
N CYS A 192 -3.99 -6.65 0.73
CA CYS A 192 -3.11 -6.46 1.90
C CYS A 192 -2.25 -5.19 1.84
N VAL A 193 -1.81 -4.77 0.66
CA VAL A 193 -1.03 -3.54 0.49
C VAL A 193 -1.91 -2.32 0.75
N HIS A 194 -3.12 -2.30 0.20
CA HIS A 194 -4.14 -1.30 0.51
C HIS A 194 -4.42 -1.25 1.99
N LYS A 195 -4.65 -2.43 2.58
CA LYS A 195 -4.96 -2.59 4.00
C LYS A 195 -3.90 -1.93 4.87
N ALA A 196 -2.62 -2.20 4.58
CA ALA A 196 -1.50 -1.62 5.30
C ALA A 196 -1.48 -0.09 5.16
N PHE A 197 -1.58 0.45 3.95
CA PHE A 197 -1.53 1.90 3.73
C PHE A 197 -2.76 2.64 4.27
N HIS A 198 -3.97 2.09 4.13
CA HIS A 198 -5.18 2.65 4.73
C HIS A 198 -5.05 2.71 6.26
N MET A 199 -4.64 1.61 6.88
CA MET A 199 -4.44 1.56 8.33
C MET A 199 -3.38 2.57 8.81
N MET A 200 -2.29 2.73 8.06
CA MET A 200 -1.28 3.76 8.34
C MET A 200 -1.82 5.18 8.15
N ALA A 201 -2.64 5.45 7.13
CA ALA A 201 -3.24 6.75 6.89
C ALA A 201 -4.25 7.14 8.00
N VAL A 202 -5.10 6.20 8.42
CA VAL A 202 -6.04 6.37 9.54
C VAL A 202 -5.30 6.66 10.84
N TRP A 203 -4.21 5.92 11.12
CA TRP A 203 -3.34 6.22 12.26
C TRP A 203 -2.67 7.59 12.16
N ALA A 204 -2.21 7.96 10.95
CA ALA A 204 -1.55 9.25 10.72
C ALA A 204 -2.49 10.44 10.91
N GLU A 205 -3.77 10.30 10.58
CA GLU A 205 -4.79 11.32 10.81
C GLU A 205 -5.06 11.54 12.30
N ASN A 206 -5.22 10.45 13.04
CA ASN A 206 -5.49 10.46 14.47
C ASN A 206 -4.70 9.32 15.16
N PRO A 207 -3.49 9.60 15.68
CA PRO A 207 -2.59 8.61 16.27
C PRO A 207 -3.03 8.21 17.68
N ASP A 208 -4.30 7.81 17.80
CA ASP A 208 -4.91 7.30 19.01
C ASP A 208 -5.29 5.82 18.81
N SER A 209 -4.64 4.96 19.58
CA SER A 209 -4.96 3.52 19.63
C SER A 209 -6.40 3.23 20.05
N ASN A 210 -7.09 4.20 20.67
CA ASN A 210 -8.48 4.10 21.04
C ASN A 210 -9.48 4.50 19.94
N SER A 211 -9.01 5.05 18.82
CA SER A 211 -9.86 5.35 17.66
C SER A 211 -10.59 4.11 17.17
N ASP A 212 -11.92 4.20 17.03
CA ASP A 212 -12.76 3.10 16.56
C ASP A 212 -12.34 2.64 15.16
N ALA A 213 -12.03 3.57 14.26
CA ALA A 213 -11.55 3.25 12.91
C ALA A 213 -10.26 2.42 12.96
N PHE A 214 -9.29 2.81 13.80
CA PHE A 214 -8.04 2.06 13.94
C PHE A 214 -8.26 0.68 14.57
N LYS A 215 -9.11 0.57 15.60
CA LYS A 215 -9.50 -0.72 16.19
C LYS A 215 -10.16 -1.65 15.19
N HIS A 216 -11.07 -1.14 14.36
CA HIS A 216 -11.66 -1.92 13.27
C HIS A 216 -10.61 -2.38 12.25
N HIS A 217 -9.61 -1.55 11.94
CA HIS A 217 -8.50 -2.00 11.11
C HIS A 217 -7.72 -3.14 11.76
N LEU A 218 -7.34 -3.01 13.04
CA LEU A 218 -6.59 -4.04 13.75
C LEU A 218 -7.34 -5.38 13.79
N ALA A 219 -8.65 -5.34 14.02
CA ALA A 219 -9.51 -6.52 14.05
C ALA A 219 -9.52 -7.30 12.72
N ARG A 220 -9.13 -6.67 11.61
CA ARG A 220 -9.08 -7.26 10.25
C ARG A 220 -7.70 -7.70 9.80
N ILE A 221 -6.66 -7.56 10.63
CA ILE A 221 -5.32 -8.08 10.31
C ILE A 221 -5.34 -9.61 10.17
N PRO A 222 -6.00 -10.38 11.07
CA PRO A 222 -6.03 -11.84 10.98
C PRO A 222 -6.63 -12.37 9.67
N ASP A 223 -7.58 -11.64 9.06
CA ASP A 223 -8.19 -12.01 7.77
C ASP A 223 -7.15 -12.16 6.64
N TYR A 224 -5.98 -11.53 6.78
CA TYR A 224 -4.87 -11.61 5.83
C TYR A 224 -3.77 -12.59 6.23
N LEU A 225 -3.83 -13.21 7.41
CA LEU A 225 -2.78 -14.12 7.90
C LEU A 225 -3.13 -15.57 7.58
N TRP A 226 -2.21 -16.28 6.95
CA TRP A 226 -2.35 -17.69 6.59
C TRP A 226 -1.18 -18.52 7.10
N LEU A 227 -1.48 -19.60 7.82
CA LEU A 227 -0.49 -20.56 8.26
C LEU A 227 -0.30 -21.63 7.18
N ALA A 228 0.87 -21.66 6.56
CA ALA A 228 1.30 -22.69 5.61
C ALA A 228 2.41 -23.57 6.22
N GLU A 229 2.89 -24.55 5.46
CA GLU A 229 3.91 -25.52 5.90
C GLU A 229 5.25 -24.84 6.24
N ASP A 230 5.53 -23.68 5.65
CA ASP A 230 6.71 -22.84 5.85
C ASP A 230 6.48 -21.69 6.86
N GLY A 231 5.32 -21.69 7.55
CA GLY A 231 4.98 -20.71 8.58
C GLY A 231 3.87 -19.75 8.19
N MET A 232 3.70 -18.70 8.99
CA MET A 232 2.64 -17.71 8.80
C MET A 232 3.04 -16.66 7.75
N LYS A 233 2.16 -16.41 6.77
CA LYS A 233 2.35 -15.42 5.70
C LYS A 233 1.14 -14.52 5.54
N VAL A 234 1.38 -13.33 4.99
CA VAL A 234 0.33 -12.39 4.60
C VAL A 234 -0.17 -12.77 3.20
N GLN A 235 -1.46 -13.08 3.06
CA GLN A 235 -2.12 -13.22 1.76
C GLN A 235 -2.48 -11.85 1.20
N SER A 236 -2.57 -11.73 -0.13
CA SER A 236 -3.09 -10.49 -0.74
C SER A 236 -4.57 -10.30 -0.45
N PHE A 237 -5.33 -11.37 -0.56
CA PHE A 237 -6.73 -11.58 -0.21
C PHE A 237 -7.00 -13.08 -0.39
N GLY A 238 -8.07 -13.60 0.20
CA GLY A 238 -8.46 -14.98 -0.04
C GLY A 238 -9.05 -15.17 -1.45
N SER A 239 -8.96 -16.40 -1.97
CA SER A 239 -9.53 -16.82 -3.26
C SER A 239 -10.84 -17.61 -3.11
N GLN A 240 -11.55 -17.45 -1.99
CA GLN A 240 -12.62 -18.38 -1.58
C GLN A 240 -13.73 -18.52 -2.63
N LEU A 241 -14.24 -17.40 -3.15
CA LEU A 241 -15.31 -17.41 -4.16
C LEU A 241 -14.81 -17.90 -5.53
N TRP A 242 -13.58 -17.52 -5.88
CA TRP A 242 -12.94 -17.94 -7.12
C TRP A 242 -12.76 -19.46 -7.16
N ASP A 243 -12.13 -20.02 -6.13
CA ASP A 243 -11.84 -21.45 -6.04
C ASP A 243 -13.13 -22.27 -5.91
N THR A 244 -14.08 -21.82 -5.09
CA THR A 244 -15.37 -22.52 -4.95
C THR A 244 -16.12 -22.58 -6.27
N SER A 245 -16.13 -21.48 -7.03
CA SER A 245 -16.82 -21.43 -8.33
C SER A 245 -16.19 -22.39 -9.35
N PHE A 246 -14.86 -22.51 -9.37
CA PHE A 246 -14.19 -23.47 -10.24
C PHE A 246 -14.34 -24.92 -9.77
N CYS A 247 -14.28 -25.19 -8.47
CA CYS A 247 -14.51 -26.53 -7.95
C CYS A 247 -15.93 -27.03 -8.26
N ILE A 248 -16.95 -26.18 -8.11
CA ILE A 248 -18.32 -26.53 -8.49
C ILE A 248 -18.39 -26.91 -9.98
N GLN A 249 -17.84 -26.07 -10.86
CA GLN A 249 -17.82 -26.35 -12.31
C GLN A 249 -17.10 -27.66 -12.64
N ALA A 250 -15.93 -27.90 -12.05
CA ALA A 250 -15.15 -29.10 -12.28
C ALA A 250 -15.89 -30.38 -11.84
N ILE A 251 -16.58 -30.35 -10.69
CA ILE A 251 -17.38 -31.49 -10.22
C ILE A 251 -18.54 -31.76 -11.19
N LEU A 252 -19.26 -30.73 -11.63
CA LEU A 252 -20.38 -30.88 -12.57
C LEU A 252 -19.92 -31.49 -13.91
N GLU A 253 -18.82 -30.98 -14.47
CA GLU A 253 -18.26 -31.46 -15.75
C GLU A 253 -17.67 -32.88 -15.66
N SER A 254 -17.20 -33.30 -14.47
CA SER A 254 -16.68 -34.66 -14.25
C SER A 254 -17.77 -35.74 -14.23
N GLY A 255 -19.06 -35.37 -14.21
CA GLY A 255 -20.17 -36.31 -14.09
C GLY A 255 -20.33 -36.92 -12.68
N MET A 256 -19.62 -36.42 -11.68
CA MET A 256 -19.62 -36.94 -10.30
C MET A 256 -20.67 -36.27 -9.39
N VAL A 257 -21.79 -35.83 -9.96
CA VAL A 257 -22.83 -35.07 -9.23
C VAL A 257 -23.45 -35.88 -8.11
N GLU A 258 -23.76 -37.15 -8.35
CA GLU A 258 -24.36 -38.05 -7.34
C GLU A 258 -23.41 -38.30 -6.16
N GLU A 259 -22.10 -38.42 -6.44
CA GLU A 259 -21.08 -38.64 -5.40
C GLU A 259 -20.86 -37.38 -4.55
N TYR A 260 -20.88 -36.19 -5.17
CA TYR A 260 -20.59 -34.93 -4.49
C TYR A 260 -21.81 -34.05 -4.23
N GLY A 261 -23.04 -34.60 -4.25
CA GLY A 261 -24.27 -33.81 -4.13
C GLY A 261 -24.33 -32.93 -2.87
N THR A 262 -23.84 -33.42 -1.72
CA THR A 262 -23.76 -32.61 -0.49
C THR A 262 -22.74 -31.48 -0.59
N THR A 263 -21.58 -31.73 -1.21
CA THR A 263 -20.55 -30.71 -1.44
C THR A 263 -21.05 -29.62 -2.38
N LEU A 264 -21.70 -30.00 -3.48
CA LEU A 264 -22.31 -29.08 -4.43
C LEU A 264 -23.38 -28.20 -3.78
N LYS A 265 -24.24 -28.77 -2.92
CA LYS A 265 -25.24 -28.01 -2.17
C LYS A 265 -24.59 -26.95 -1.27
N LYS A 266 -23.54 -27.32 -0.53
CA LYS A 266 -22.79 -26.37 0.31
C LYS A 266 -22.10 -25.28 -0.53
N GLY A 267 -21.51 -25.66 -1.67
CA GLY A 267 -20.90 -24.72 -2.61
C GLY A 267 -21.91 -23.72 -3.16
N HIS A 268 -23.09 -24.20 -3.57
CA HIS A 268 -24.20 -23.35 -3.98
C HIS A 268 -24.61 -22.37 -2.87
N ASP A 269 -24.82 -22.86 -1.64
CA ASP A 269 -25.22 -22.03 -0.52
C ASP A 269 -24.16 -20.96 -0.19
N PHE A 270 -22.88 -21.33 -0.26
CA PHE A 270 -21.76 -20.39 -0.11
C PHE A 270 -21.78 -19.28 -1.18
N VAL A 271 -21.92 -19.64 -2.47
CA VAL A 271 -21.99 -18.67 -3.57
C VAL A 271 -23.18 -17.73 -3.39
N LYS A 272 -24.35 -18.29 -3.05
CA LYS A 272 -25.58 -17.53 -2.82
C LYS A 272 -25.44 -16.53 -1.68
N LEU A 273 -24.83 -16.93 -0.57
CA LEU A 273 -24.59 -16.06 0.58
C LEU A 273 -23.50 -15.01 0.34
N SER A 274 -22.59 -15.27 -0.62
CA SER A 274 -21.48 -14.38 -0.95
C SER A 274 -21.85 -13.28 -1.96
N GLN A 275 -23.01 -13.38 -2.61
CA GLN A 275 -23.45 -12.39 -3.60
C GLN A 275 -23.68 -11.02 -2.95
N CYS A 276 -23.12 -9.98 -3.57
CA CYS A 276 -23.28 -8.59 -3.13
C CYS A 276 -24.75 -8.15 -3.28
N GLN A 277 -25.47 -8.00 -2.17
CA GLN A 277 -26.90 -7.66 -2.20
C GLN A 277 -27.17 -6.16 -2.43
N GLU A 278 -26.16 -5.32 -2.19
CA GLU A 278 -26.26 -3.86 -2.19
C GLU A 278 -25.07 -3.24 -2.93
N ASN A 279 -25.27 -2.01 -3.43
CA ASN A 279 -24.16 -1.18 -3.91
C ASN A 279 -23.44 -0.53 -2.72
N PRO A 280 -22.21 -0.01 -2.90
CA PRO A 280 -21.54 0.75 -1.86
C PRO A 280 -22.37 1.96 -1.44
N SER A 281 -22.20 2.40 -0.19
CA SER A 281 -23.01 3.44 0.43
C SER A 281 -22.86 4.81 -0.24
N GLY A 282 -23.95 5.58 -0.29
CA GLY A 282 -23.94 6.95 -0.80
C GLY A 282 -23.58 7.07 -2.29
N ASP A 283 -22.95 8.17 -2.66
CA ASP A 283 -22.52 8.44 -4.04
C ASP A 283 -21.18 7.74 -4.35
N TYR A 284 -21.26 6.42 -4.55
CA TYR A 284 -20.09 5.58 -4.84
C TYR A 284 -19.41 5.91 -6.18
N ARG A 285 -20.11 6.58 -7.11
CA ARG A 285 -19.54 6.97 -8.42
C ARG A 285 -18.57 8.13 -8.28
N SER A 286 -18.89 9.15 -7.48
CA SER A 286 -17.94 10.25 -7.20
C SER A 286 -16.73 9.81 -6.40
N ARG A 287 -16.79 8.63 -5.77
CA ARG A 287 -15.70 7.95 -5.07
C ARG A 287 -15.05 6.83 -5.89
N TYR A 288 -15.23 6.86 -7.20
CA TYR A 288 -14.53 5.99 -8.16
C TYR A 288 -14.85 4.50 -7.99
N ARG A 289 -16.06 4.13 -7.56
CA ARG A 289 -16.51 2.74 -7.49
C ARG A 289 -17.54 2.43 -8.57
N HIS A 290 -17.49 1.18 -9.03
CA HIS A 290 -18.45 0.63 -9.97
C HIS A 290 -19.70 0.12 -9.24
N PHE A 291 -20.81 -0.08 -9.96
CA PHE A 291 -21.95 -0.79 -9.39
C PHE A 291 -21.52 -2.24 -9.06
N SER A 292 -21.99 -2.76 -7.92
CA SER A 292 -21.62 -4.09 -7.44
C SER A 292 -22.81 -4.92 -6.98
N LYS A 293 -24.02 -4.36 -6.90
CA LYS A 293 -25.22 -5.15 -6.57
C LYS A 293 -25.41 -6.27 -7.60
N GLY A 294 -25.44 -7.51 -7.11
CA GLY A 294 -25.58 -8.73 -7.90
C GLY A 294 -24.26 -9.37 -8.32
N ALA A 295 -23.12 -8.73 -8.05
CA ALA A 295 -21.79 -9.31 -8.26
C ALA A 295 -21.50 -10.45 -7.28
#